data_AF-A0AAU4H7P8-F1
#
_entry.id   AF-A0AAU4H7P8-F1
#
_cell.length_a   1.000
_cell.length_b   1.000
_cell.length_c   1.000
_cell.angle_alpha   90.00
_cell.angle_beta   90.00
_cell.angle_gamma   90.00
#
_symmetry.space_group_name_H-M   'P 1'
#
loop_
_entity.id
_entity.type
_entity.pdbx_description
1 polymer ?
#
loop_
_entity_poly.entity_id
_entity_poly.type
_entity_poly.pdbx_seq_one_letter_code
_entity_poly.pdbx_strand_id
1 'polypeptide(L)'
;MSTLPVFRWHLAPDGYATRRQLRARDLRPGGQDVAAQLERPRRRGRPPLVAYLYRVDLAKPVRPMTAGRWRAHAAMMRARRTCPECHRDAGYVIPPTLGTCVTCAYPEEQRAA
;
A
#
# COMPACT_ATOMS: atom_id res chain seq x y z
N MET A 1 -4.16 -18.31 27.42
CA MET A 1 -4.86 -17.51 26.39
C MET A 1 -4.72 -16.04 26.77
N SER A 2 -3.81 -15.29 26.16
CA SER A 2 -3.67 -13.86 26.46
C SER A 2 -4.84 -13.12 25.82
N THR A 3 -5.72 -12.56 26.64
CA THR A 3 -6.81 -11.69 26.18
C THR A 3 -6.20 -10.36 25.74
N LEU A 4 -6.43 -9.97 24.50
CA LEU A 4 -6.00 -8.65 24.01
C LEU A 4 -6.83 -7.56 24.70
N PRO A 5 -6.22 -6.52 25.27
CA PRO A 5 -6.94 -5.38 25.81
C PRO A 5 -7.83 -4.74 24.74
N VAL A 6 -9.06 -4.41 25.12
CA VAL A 6 -10.02 -3.72 24.26
C VAL A 6 -10.36 -2.37 24.89
N PHE A 7 -10.05 -1.30 24.18
CA PHE A 7 -10.34 0.07 24.60
C PHE A 7 -11.55 0.61 23.86
N ARG A 8 -12.37 1.41 24.54
CA ARG A 8 -13.42 2.18 23.84
C ARG A 8 -12.80 3.31 23.03
N TRP A 9 -13.53 3.77 22.04
CA TRP A 9 -13.18 4.94 21.21
C TRP A 9 -12.67 6.12 22.06
N HIS A 10 -11.48 6.64 21.71
CA HIS A 10 -10.73 7.68 22.42
C HIS A 10 -10.23 7.35 23.84
N LEU A 11 -10.36 6.11 24.32
CA LEU A 11 -9.91 5.70 25.65
C LEU A 11 -8.70 4.74 25.63
N ALA A 12 -8.00 4.64 24.51
CA ALA A 12 -6.73 3.91 24.49
C ALA A 12 -5.65 4.74 25.21
N PRO A 13 -4.83 4.13 26.08
CA PRO A 13 -3.69 4.80 26.70
C PRO A 13 -2.70 5.32 25.66
N ASP A 14 -1.87 6.28 26.08
CA ASP A 14 -0.73 6.71 25.29
C ASP A 14 0.24 5.55 25.02
N GLY A 15 1.07 5.71 23.99
CA GLY A 15 2.00 4.68 23.54
C GLY A 15 1.40 3.65 22.59
N TYR A 16 0.09 3.71 22.32
CA TYR A 16 -0.57 2.93 21.27
C TYR A 16 -0.81 3.75 20.00
N ALA A 17 -0.67 3.10 18.86
CA ALA A 17 -0.99 3.69 17.57
C ALA A 17 -1.55 2.64 16.59
N THR A 18 -2.50 3.07 15.76
CA THR A 18 -2.93 2.30 14.59
C THR A 18 -1.83 2.25 13.53
N ARG A 19 -1.90 1.27 12.60
CA ARG A 19 -0.98 1.19 11.46
C ARG A 19 -0.88 2.51 10.67
N ARG A 20 -2.02 3.20 10.49
CA ARG A 20 -2.07 4.49 9.78
C ARG A 20 -1.36 5.60 10.57
N GLN A 21 -1.56 5.67 11.89
CA GLN A 21 -0.87 6.64 12.75
C GLN A 21 0.63 6.39 12.82
N LEU A 22 1.06 5.12 12.87
CA LEU A 22 2.49 4.79 12.76
C LEU A 22 3.05 5.26 11.42
N ARG A 23 2.35 4.99 10.32
CA ARG A 23 2.82 5.37 8.98
C ARG A 23 2.94 6.88 8.80
N ALA A 24 2.04 7.65 9.40
CA ALA A 24 2.12 9.12 9.41
C ALA A 24 3.35 9.66 10.16
N ARG A 25 4.02 8.83 10.97
CA ARG A 25 5.26 9.13 11.69
C ARG A 25 6.49 8.44 11.07
N ASP A 26 6.38 7.95 9.83
CA ASP A 26 7.41 7.13 9.17
C ASP A 26 7.81 5.85 9.93
N LEU A 27 6.88 5.32 10.72
CA LEU A 27 7.04 4.08 11.47
C LEU A 27 6.21 2.94 10.87
N ARG A 28 6.63 1.71 11.18
CA ARG A 28 5.91 0.46 10.94
C ARG A 28 5.84 -0.36 12.23
N PRO A 29 4.89 -1.29 12.39
CA PRO A 29 4.77 -2.14 13.59
C PRO A 29 6.04 -2.91 13.99
N GLY A 30 7.01 -3.07 13.10
CA GLY A 30 8.29 -3.69 13.46
C GLY A 30 8.27 -5.22 13.55
N GLY A 31 7.13 -5.86 13.25
CA GLY A 31 6.92 -7.31 13.36
C GLY A 31 6.21 -7.75 14.63
N GLN A 32 5.81 -6.80 15.49
CA GLN A 32 4.99 -7.11 16.66
C GLN A 32 3.57 -7.55 16.26
N ASP A 33 2.98 -8.41 17.09
CA ASP A 33 1.56 -8.76 17.02
C ASP A 33 0.68 -7.58 17.44
N VAL A 34 -0.63 -7.70 17.23
CA VAL A 34 -1.60 -6.71 17.72
C VAL A 34 -1.48 -6.62 19.24
N ALA A 35 -1.24 -5.42 19.76
CA ALA A 35 -1.06 -5.21 21.20
C ALA A 35 -2.37 -4.89 21.92
N ALA A 36 -3.34 -4.27 21.23
CA ALA A 36 -4.67 -3.99 21.74
C ALA A 36 -5.67 -3.71 20.60
N GLN A 37 -6.96 -3.68 20.94
CA GLN A 37 -8.04 -3.30 20.02
C GLN A 37 -8.72 -2.02 20.51
N LEU A 38 -9.16 -1.19 19.57
CA LEU A 38 -9.98 -0.01 19.82
C LEU A 38 -11.34 -0.22 19.18
N GLU A 39 -12.41 -0.10 19.97
CA GLU A 39 -13.78 -0.29 19.50
C GLU A 39 -14.58 1.00 19.54
N ARG A 40 -15.17 1.34 18.38
CA ARG A 40 -16.16 2.42 18.27
C ARG A 40 -17.56 1.83 18.08
N PRO A 41 -18.45 1.94 19.08
CA PRO A 41 -19.83 1.49 18.97
C PRO A 41 -20.54 2.14 17.78
N ARG A 42 -21.40 1.38 17.11
CA ARG A 42 -22.25 1.85 16.01
C ARG A 42 -23.72 1.77 16.42
N ARG A 43 -24.54 2.63 15.81
CA ARG A 43 -26.01 2.60 16.00
C ARG A 43 -26.63 1.43 15.22
N ARG A 44 -27.87 1.07 15.58
CA ARG A 44 -28.74 0.09 14.88
C ARG A 44 -28.22 -1.36 14.88
N GLY A 45 -27.70 -1.84 16.01
CA GLY A 45 -27.25 -3.22 16.18
C GLY A 45 -26.07 -3.64 15.30
N ARG A 46 -25.39 -2.69 14.64
CA ARG A 46 -24.22 -2.97 13.82
C ARG A 46 -23.01 -3.27 14.71
N PRO A 47 -22.13 -4.20 14.29
CA PRO A 47 -20.90 -4.48 15.02
C PRO A 47 -20.04 -3.20 15.14
N PRO A 48 -19.27 -3.06 16.23
CA PRO A 48 -18.40 -1.91 16.44
C PRO A 48 -17.35 -1.82 15.31
N LEU A 49 -16.88 -0.60 15.04
CA LEU A 49 -15.67 -0.43 14.23
C LEU A 49 -14.46 -0.78 15.10
N VAL A 50 -13.65 -1.71 14.61
CA VAL A 50 -12.44 -2.16 15.31
C VAL A 50 -11.22 -1.53 14.64
N ALA A 51 -10.31 -1.00 15.44
CA ALA A 51 -8.97 -0.63 14.99
C ALA A 51 -7.91 -1.36 15.83
N TYR A 52 -6.97 -2.00 15.16
CA TYR A 52 -5.85 -2.68 15.82
C TYR A 52 -4.77 -1.67 16.21
N LEU A 53 -4.35 -1.76 17.47
CA LEU A 53 -3.33 -0.92 18.06
C LEU A 53 -2.02 -1.68 18.21
N TYR A 54 -0.94 -0.95 17.99
CA TYR A 54 0.44 -1.40 18.08
C TYR A 54 1.17 -0.47 19.03
N ARG A 55 2.16 -1.00 19.72
CA ARG A 55 3.04 -0.21 20.59
C ARG A 55 3.98 0.64 19.75
N VAL A 56 4.03 1.93 20.06
CA VAL A 56 4.86 2.93 19.38
C VAL A 56 6.34 2.71 19.70
N ASP A 57 6.68 2.32 20.93
CA ASP A 57 8.06 2.12 21.36
C ASP A 57 8.71 0.87 20.73
N LEU A 58 7.91 -0.12 20.33
CA LEU A 58 8.36 -1.29 19.56
C LEU A 58 8.32 -1.07 18.05
N ALA A 59 7.80 0.08 17.60
CA ALA A 59 7.73 0.41 16.20
C ALA A 59 9.14 0.64 15.64
N LYS A 60 9.32 0.35 14.36
CA LYS A 60 10.59 0.54 13.65
C LYS A 60 10.37 1.53 12.52
N PRO A 61 11.42 2.24 12.06
CA PRO A 61 11.33 3.02 10.84
C PRO A 61 10.80 2.19 9.67
N VAL A 62 10.01 2.82 8.81
CA VAL A 62 9.60 2.24 7.54
C VAL A 62 10.87 1.85 6.77
N ARG A 63 10.85 0.65 6.17
CA ARG A 63 12.00 0.18 5.38
C ARG A 63 12.17 1.11 4.18
N PRO A 64 13.33 1.76 4.02
CA PRO A 64 13.55 2.65 2.89
C PRO A 64 13.52 1.85 1.59
N MET A 65 13.28 2.55 0.49
CA MET A 65 13.51 1.99 -0.82
C MET A 65 15.01 1.91 -1.05
N THR A 66 15.53 0.70 -1.29
CA THR A 66 16.96 0.49 -1.54
C THR A 66 17.24 0.52 -3.04
N ALA A 67 18.48 0.79 -3.43
CA ALA A 67 18.89 0.74 -4.84
C ALA A 67 18.55 -0.62 -5.50
N GLY A 68 18.70 -1.73 -4.76
CA GLY A 68 18.30 -3.06 -5.25
C GLY A 68 16.80 -3.18 -5.53
N ARG A 69 15.95 -2.62 -4.66
CA ARG A 69 14.50 -2.58 -4.89
C ARG A 69 14.12 -1.67 -6.06
N TRP A 70 14.80 -0.54 -6.22
CA TRP A 70 14.61 0.33 -7.38
C TRP A 70 14.93 -0.39 -8.69
N ARG A 71 16.04 -1.14 -8.75
CA ARG A 71 16.38 -1.97 -9.92
C ARG A 71 15.32 -3.02 -10.21
N ALA A 72 14.85 -3.74 -9.19
CA ALA A 72 13.80 -4.73 -9.35
C ALA A 72 12.49 -4.11 -9.87
N HIS A 73 12.10 -2.95 -9.33
CA HIS A 73 10.93 -2.21 -9.80
C HIS A 73 11.10 -1.74 -11.25
N ALA A 74 12.27 -1.21 -11.62
CA ALA A 74 12.56 -0.82 -12.99
C ALA A 74 12.51 -2.01 -13.97
N ALA A 75 13.02 -3.17 -13.57
CA ALA A 75 12.95 -4.39 -14.38
C ALA A 75 11.49 -4.87 -14.58
N MET A 76 10.70 -4.89 -13.50
CA MET A 76 9.25 -5.19 -13.57
C MET A 76 8.53 -4.22 -14.49
N MET A 77 8.78 -2.92 -14.35
CA MET A 77 8.12 -1.90 -15.16
C MET A 77 8.54 -1.97 -16.62
N ARG A 78 9.81 -2.25 -16.92
CA ARG A 78 10.28 -2.42 -18.31
C ARG A 78 9.46 -3.47 -19.04
N ALA A 79 9.26 -4.66 -18.45
CA ALA A 79 8.43 -5.70 -19.06
C ALA A 79 6.98 -5.27 -19.32
N ARG A 80 6.42 -4.41 -18.48
CA ARG A 80 5.05 -3.88 -18.62
C ARG A 80 4.92 -2.72 -19.61
N ARG A 81 6.05 -2.13 -20.01
CA ARG A 81 6.11 -0.93 -20.87
C ARG A 81 6.70 -1.22 -22.25
N THR A 82 7.46 -2.29 -22.41
CA THR A 82 8.00 -2.72 -23.69
C THR A 82 6.88 -3.31 -24.55
N CYS A 83 6.64 -2.68 -25.70
CA CYS A 83 5.67 -3.18 -26.67
C CYS A 83 6.15 -4.50 -27.29
N PRO A 84 5.33 -5.56 -27.35
CA PRO A 84 5.72 -6.80 -28.01
C PRO A 84 5.87 -6.65 -29.53
N GLU A 85 5.20 -5.66 -30.14
CA GLU A 85 5.22 -5.45 -31.59
C GLU A 85 6.45 -4.65 -32.06
N CYS A 86 6.72 -3.51 -31.43
CA CYS A 86 7.80 -2.61 -31.87
C CYS A 86 9.02 -2.62 -30.94
N HIS A 87 9.00 -3.43 -29.88
CA HIS A 87 10.07 -3.62 -28.89
C HIS A 87 10.59 -2.36 -28.18
N ARG A 88 9.88 -1.23 -28.31
CA ARG A 88 10.20 0.04 -27.65
C ARG A 88 9.51 0.15 -26.30
N ASP A 89 10.16 0.81 -25.34
CA ASP A 89 9.52 1.24 -24.09
C ASP A 89 8.55 2.37 -24.40
N ALA A 90 7.26 2.14 -24.15
CA ALA A 90 6.19 3.11 -24.43
C ALA A 90 6.17 4.29 -23.44
N GLY A 91 6.90 4.22 -22.32
CA GLY A 91 6.88 5.22 -21.25
C GLY A 91 5.69 5.09 -20.29
N TYR A 92 4.71 4.23 -20.59
CA TYR A 92 3.54 3.92 -19.77
C TYR A 92 3.25 2.42 -19.77
N VAL A 93 2.50 1.94 -18.77
CA VAL A 93 2.08 0.53 -18.70
C VAL A 93 1.11 0.25 -19.84
N ILE A 94 1.47 -0.69 -20.71
CA ILE A 94 0.65 -1.05 -21.86
C ILE A 94 -0.72 -1.59 -21.37
N PRO A 95 -1.84 -1.04 -21.88
CA PRO A 95 -3.17 -1.54 -21.53
C PRO A 95 -3.33 -3.02 -21.93
N PRO A 96 -3.78 -3.90 -21.01
CA PRO A 96 -4.00 -5.31 -21.35
C PRO A 96 -5.00 -5.53 -22.49
N THR A 97 -5.97 -4.63 -22.64
CA THR A 97 -6.98 -4.66 -23.71
C THR A 97 -6.41 -4.43 -25.10
N LEU A 98 -5.32 -3.68 -25.22
CA LEU A 98 -4.65 -3.42 -26.51
C LEU A 98 -3.57 -4.45 -26.80
N GLY A 99 -2.96 -5.04 -25.77
CA GLY A 99 -1.83 -5.99 -25.89
C GLY A 99 -0.54 -5.38 -26.44
N THR A 100 -0.59 -4.18 -26.99
CA THR A 100 0.49 -3.43 -27.62
C THR A 100 0.43 -1.96 -27.22
N CYS A 101 1.48 -1.18 -27.49
CA CYS A 101 1.43 0.25 -27.24
C CYS A 101 0.38 0.93 -28.14
N VAL A 102 -0.18 2.05 -27.67
CA VAL A 102 -1.19 2.86 -28.38
C VAL A 102 -0.74 3.20 -29.80
N THR A 103 0.55 3.48 -29.99
CA THR A 103 1.15 3.76 -31.31
C THR A 103 1.04 2.59 -32.29
N CYS A 104 1.19 1.35 -31.80
CA CYS A 104 1.04 0.15 -32.62
C CYS A 104 -0.43 -0.22 -32.80
N ALA A 105 -1.28 0.02 -31.80
CA ALA A 105 -2.71 -0.24 -31.88
C ALA A 105 -3.43 0.72 -32.84
N TYR A 106 -2.98 1.98 -32.91
CA TYR A 106 -3.61 3.05 -33.69
C TYR A 106 -2.56 3.85 -34.50
N PRO A 107 -1.93 3.24 -35.52
CA PRO A 107 -0.87 3.89 -36.28
C PRO A 107 -1.36 5.06 -37.14
N GLU A 108 -2.64 5.08 -37.54
CA GLU A 108 -3.21 6.14 -38.38
C GLU A 108 -3.57 7.40 -37.59
N GLU A 109 -4.03 7.24 -36.34
CA GLU A 109 -4.39 8.36 -35.46
C GLU A 109 -3.20 9.26 -35.10
N GLN A 110 -1.96 8.76 -35.25
CA GLN A 110 -0.75 9.57 -35.06
C GLN A 110 -0.41 10.48 -36.25
N ARG A 111 -1.00 10.25 -37.43
CA ARG A 111 -0.72 11.02 -38.66
C ARG A 111 -1.64 12.24 -38.83
N ALA A 112 -2.64 12.40 -37.97
CA ALA A 112 -3.50 13.57 -37.95
C ALA A 112 -2.80 14.73 -37.22
N ALA A 113 -1.90 15.43 -37.92
CA ALA A 113 -1.30 16.69 -37.51
C ALA A 113 -1.46 17.72 -38.63
#